data_AF-A0A842L7W4-F1
#
_entry.id   AF-A0A842L7W4-F1
#
_cell.length_a   1.000
_cell.length_b   1.000
_cell.length_c   1.000
_cell.angle_alpha   90.00
_cell.angle_beta   90.00
_cell.angle_gamma   90.00
#
_symmetry.space_group_name_H-M   'P 1'
#
loop_
_entity.id
_entity.type
_entity.pdbx_description
1 polymer ?
#
loop_
_entity_poly.entity_id
_entity_poly.type
_entity_poly.pdbx_seq_one_letter_code
_entity_poly.pdbx_strand_id
1 'polypeptide(L)' 'AAMALDSGTQMFSPEATSGLIKDVFSQVDEFREPLKFVVEAAAEIKDEI' A
#
# COMPACT_ATOMS: atom_id res chain seq x y z
N ALA A 1 -5.68 5.11 6.63
CA ALA A 1 -7.13 5.07 6.30
C ALA A 1 -7.67 6.45 5.91
N ALA A 2 -7.57 7.49 6.74
CA ALA A 2 -8.18 8.82 6.47
C ALA A 2 -7.82 9.42 5.10
N MET A 3 -6.54 9.59 4.76
CA MET A 3 -6.12 10.12 3.44
C MET A 3 -6.51 9.23 2.25
N ALA A 4 -6.68 7.91 2.47
CA ALA A 4 -7.14 7.01 1.42
C ALA A 4 -8.66 7.12 1.17
N LEU A 5 -9.41 7.71 2.11
CA LEU A 5 -10.83 7.99 2.02
C LEU A 5 -11.12 9.47 1.74
N ASP A 6 -10.09 10.30 1.62
CA ASP A 6 -10.24 11.73 1.32
C ASP A 6 -10.74 11.92 -0.12
N SER A 7 -11.79 12.70 -0.30
CA SER A 7 -12.41 12.94 -1.61
C SER A 7 -11.80 14.14 -2.35
N GLY A 8 -10.53 14.46 -2.09
CA GLY A 8 -9.83 15.60 -2.70
C GLY A 8 -10.00 16.92 -1.93
N THR A 9 -10.11 16.86 -0.59
CA THR A 9 -10.20 18.07 0.24
C THR A 9 -8.84 18.69 0.54
N GLN A 10 -7.76 17.94 0.31
CA GLN A 10 -6.41 18.35 0.63
C GLN A 10 -5.70 19.03 -0.55
N MET A 11 -5.13 20.20 -0.29
CA MET A 11 -4.23 20.88 -1.24
C MET A 11 -2.92 20.11 -1.46
N PHE A 12 -2.35 19.54 -0.38
CA PHE A 12 -1.16 18.68 -0.43
C PHE A 12 -1.57 17.20 -0.50
N SER A 13 -2.27 16.84 -1.57
CA SER A 13 -2.75 15.48 -1.78
C SER A 13 -1.61 14.52 -2.22
N PRO A 14 -1.85 13.20 -2.21
CA PRO A 14 -0.93 12.22 -2.79
C PRO A 14 -0.63 12.48 -4.28
N GLU A 15 -1.59 13.00 -5.05
CA GLU A 15 -1.37 13.38 -6.44
C GLU A 15 -0.34 14.51 -6.56
N ALA A 16 -0.40 15.51 -5.69
CA ALA A 16 0.51 16.66 -5.71
C ALA A 16 1.93 16.31 -5.23
N THR A 17 2.06 15.36 -4.31
CA THR A 17 3.32 15.09 -3.59
C THR A 17 3.99 13.77 -3.96
N SER A 18 3.22 12.82 -4.51
CA SER A 18 3.63 11.41 -4.59
C SER A 18 3.39 10.79 -5.97
N GLY A 19 3.22 11.58 -7.03
CA GLY A 19 2.95 11.08 -8.40
C GLY A 19 3.99 10.07 -8.91
N LEU A 20 5.29 10.42 -8.90
CA LEU A 20 6.35 9.51 -9.34
C LEU A 20 6.45 8.25 -8.47
N ILE A 21 6.29 8.39 -7.16
CA ILE A 21 6.31 7.26 -6.23
C ILE A 21 5.14 6.33 -6.51
N LYS A 22 3.95 6.87 -6.76
CA LYS A 22 2.78 6.10 -7.16
C LYS A 22 3.07 5.32 -8.43
N ASP A 23 3.56 5.96 -9.48
CA ASP A 23 3.75 5.31 -10.79
C ASP A 23 4.77 4.16 -10.74
N VAL A 24 5.83 4.31 -9.95
CA VAL A 24 6.90 3.31 -9.85
C VAL A 24 6.60 2.25 -8.79
N PHE A 25 6.29 2.65 -7.55
CA PHE A 25 6.20 1.69 -6.43
C PHE A 25 4.88 0.94 -6.40
N SER A 26 3.80 1.45 -7.02
CA SER A 26 2.54 0.70 -7.10
C SER A 26 2.61 -0.52 -8.03
N GLN A 27 3.68 -0.65 -8.84
CA GLN A 27 3.92 -1.81 -9.68
C GLN A 27 4.44 -3.02 -8.89
N VAL A 28 4.92 -2.82 -7.66
CA VAL A 28 5.38 -3.90 -6.79
C VAL A 28 4.18 -4.41 -5.98
N ASP A 29 3.73 -5.64 -6.27
CA ASP A 29 2.51 -6.20 -5.70
C ASP A 29 2.55 -6.26 -4.16
N GLU A 30 3.70 -6.58 -3.57
CA GLU A 30 3.90 -6.59 -2.12
C GLU A 30 3.72 -5.22 -1.46
N PHE A 31 3.99 -4.13 -2.20
CA PHE A 31 3.79 -2.77 -1.69
C PHE A 31 2.36 -2.28 -1.89
N ARG A 32 1.70 -2.72 -2.97
CA ARG A 32 0.32 -2.35 -3.28
C ARG A 32 -0.69 -3.13 -2.43
N GLU A 33 -0.43 -4.41 -2.20
CA GLU A 33 -1.33 -5.36 -1.52
C GLU A 33 -0.65 -6.02 -0.29
N PRO A 34 0.00 -5.26 0.60
CA PRO A 34 0.87 -5.83 1.63
C PRO A 34 0.15 -6.78 2.59
N LEU A 35 -1.13 -6.51 2.89
CA LEU A 35 -1.91 -7.36 3.78
C LEU A 35 -2.07 -8.78 3.24
N LYS A 36 -2.23 -8.94 1.91
CA LYS A 36 -2.34 -10.25 1.26
C LYS A 36 -1.05 -11.05 1.50
N PHE A 37 0.08 -10.50 1.10
CA PHE A 37 1.36 -11.19 1.14
C PHE A 37 1.84 -11.46 2.57
N VAL A 38 1.61 -10.55 3.52
CA VAL A 38 1.94 -10.77 4.93
C VAL A 38 1.10 -11.91 5.53
N VAL A 39 -0.19 -11.97 5.21
CA VAL A 39 -1.07 -13.05 5.71
C VAL A 39 -0.71 -14.38 5.07
N GLU A 40 -0.41 -14.41 3.78
CA GLU A 40 0.04 -15.60 3.06
C GLU A 40 1.33 -16.16 3.68
N ALA A 41 2.34 -15.30 3.87
CA ALA A 41 3.59 -15.70 4.50
C ALA A 41 3.40 -16.17 5.96
N ALA A 42 2.56 -15.49 6.74
CA ALA A 42 2.25 -15.91 8.11
C ALA A 42 1.56 -17.27 8.17
N ALA A 43 0.70 -17.58 7.19
CA ALA A 43 0.05 -18.88 7.06
C ALA A 43 0.99 -19.97 6.53
N GLU A 44 2.06 -19.62 5.83
CA GLU A 44 3.10 -20.54 5.36
C GLU A 44 4.01 -20.97 6.52
N ILE A 45 4.50 -20.03 7.34
CA ILE A 45 5.47 -20.30 8.42
C ILE A 45 4.83 -20.67 9.77
N LYS A 46 3.50 -20.86 9.82
CA LYS A 46 2.73 -21.03 11.07
C LYS A 46 3.15 -22.23 11.92
N ASP A 47 3.70 -23.28 11.30
CA ASP A 47 4.08 -24.54 11.96
C ASP A 47 5.62 -24.60 12.18
N GLU A 48 6.33 -23.54 11.81
CA GLU A 48 7.78 -23.38 11.98
C GLU A 48 8.14 -22.49 13.18
N ILE A 49 7.13 -22.01 13.93
CA ILE A 49 7.24 -21.15 15.11
C ILE A 49 6.65 -21.83 16.34
#